data_AF-A0A1B6KJK4-F1
#
_entry.id   AF-A0A1B6KJK4-F1
#
_cell.length_a   1.000
_cell.length_b   1.000
_cell.length_c   1.000
_cell.angle_alpha   90.00
_cell.angle_beta   90.00
_cell.angle_gamma   90.00
#
_symmetry.space_group_name_H-M   'P 1'
#
loop_
_entity.id
_entity.type
_entity.pdbx_description
1 polymer ?
#
loop_
_entity_poly.entity_id
_entity_poly.type
_entity_poly.pdbx_seq_one_letter_code
_entity_poly.pdbx_strand_id
1 'polypeptide(L)'
;LQHVFTENRGISWSIGGQGTWREFLTLPNMLKEFNPRLVGYSLKDSLSHHRASQFNAGEAGAMSNDLPYMAGQLIKRIRSDPRVDLHNDWKLITLMMGSNDFCIDICYVDTAAAPQRHYRNLIKTLDILKRALPRTLVQIVISPNLGNILKQFKGLRPLCELTHSFECPCLFGLVYQNRQEEFIELMRGWQQAEFKAASNPKYLETDDFAVVAQPFTHSLRFPYTKDVNGKNKTDFSYLSEDCFHFSQKGYSRGKNFI
;
A
#
# COMPACT_ATOMS: atom_id res chain seq x y z
N LEU A 1 0.28 20.61 2.55
CA LEU A 1 1.08 20.32 3.77
C LEU A 1 0.28 19.60 4.85
N GLN A 2 -1.00 19.94 5.10
CA GLN A 2 -1.78 19.26 6.14
C GLN A 2 -1.99 17.75 5.90
N HIS A 3 -2.06 17.30 4.64
CA HIS A 3 -2.10 15.86 4.29
C HIS A 3 -0.76 15.11 4.46
N VAL A 4 0.37 15.82 4.63
CA VAL A 4 1.70 15.21 4.82
C VAL A 4 1.95 14.90 6.31
N PHE A 5 1.37 15.70 7.22
CA PHE A 5 1.50 15.49 8.68
C PHE A 5 0.32 14.74 9.31
N THR A 6 -0.80 14.61 8.59
CA THR A 6 -1.99 13.89 9.05
C THR A 6 -2.10 12.56 8.29
N GLU A 7 -1.78 11.46 8.98
CA GLU A 7 -1.99 10.12 8.45
C GLU A 7 -3.50 9.83 8.40
N ASN A 8 -4.07 9.94 7.19
CA ASN A 8 -5.51 9.81 6.91
C ASN A 8 -6.01 8.36 6.99
N ARG A 9 -5.64 7.64 8.06
CA ARG A 9 -5.90 6.20 8.24
C ARG A 9 -7.39 5.89 8.23
N GLY A 10 -8.21 6.78 8.80
CA GLY A 10 -9.66 6.62 8.87
C GLY A 10 -10.35 6.52 7.52
N ILE A 11 -9.74 7.07 6.46
CA ILE A 11 -10.28 7.08 5.10
C ILE A 11 -9.44 6.26 4.11
N SER A 12 -8.43 5.53 4.61
CA SER A 12 -7.61 4.64 3.79
C SER A 12 -8.47 3.55 3.16
N TRP A 13 -8.29 3.31 1.85
CA TRP A 13 -9.17 2.41 1.10
C TRP A 13 -9.26 0.99 1.67
N SER A 14 -8.17 0.44 2.23
CA SER A 14 -8.10 -0.98 2.65
C SER A 14 -8.54 -1.22 4.10
N ILE A 15 -8.42 -0.21 4.97
CA ILE A 15 -8.63 -0.39 6.42
C ILE A 15 -9.29 0.80 7.11
N GLY A 16 -9.58 1.89 6.40
CA GLY A 16 -10.29 3.04 6.94
C GLY A 16 -11.76 2.72 7.22
N GLY A 17 -12.26 3.09 8.39
CA GLY A 17 -13.64 2.93 8.78
C GLY A 17 -14.26 4.19 9.36
N GLN A 18 -13.75 5.36 9.00
CA GLN A 18 -14.38 6.64 9.31
C GLN A 18 -15.67 6.80 8.50
N GLY A 19 -16.75 7.23 9.15
CA GLY A 19 -18.05 7.42 8.51
C GLY A 19 -18.65 6.13 7.92
N THR A 20 -19.36 6.30 6.81
CA THR A 20 -20.07 5.25 6.06
C THR A 20 -19.52 5.09 4.64
N TRP A 21 -19.92 4.04 3.91
CA TRP A 21 -19.45 3.83 2.53
C TRP A 21 -19.93 4.92 1.55
N ARG A 22 -20.98 5.66 1.91
CA ARG A 22 -21.51 6.79 1.14
C ARG A 22 -20.67 8.07 1.33
N GLU A 23 -19.99 8.19 2.46
CA GLU A 23 -19.09 9.32 2.76
C GLU A 23 -17.66 9.00 2.33
N PHE A 24 -17.17 7.83 2.73
CA PHE A 24 -15.82 7.35 2.45
C PHE A 24 -15.89 5.92 1.95
N LEU A 25 -15.66 5.75 0.65
CA LEU A 25 -15.67 4.44 0.00
C LEU A 25 -14.38 3.69 0.33
N THR A 26 -14.44 2.88 1.39
CA THR A 26 -13.36 2.01 1.86
C THR A 26 -13.89 0.59 2.03
N LEU A 27 -12.98 -0.39 2.02
CA LEU A 27 -13.32 -1.79 2.20
C LEU A 27 -14.04 -2.05 3.52
N PRO A 28 -13.58 -1.58 4.70
CA PRO A 28 -14.34 -1.77 5.93
C PRO A 28 -15.71 -1.11 5.90
N ASN A 29 -15.86 0.08 5.32
CA ASN A 29 -17.17 0.74 5.26
C ASN A 29 -18.18 -0.04 4.40
N MET A 30 -17.73 -0.74 3.35
CA MET A 30 -18.58 -1.66 2.59
C MET A 30 -18.90 -2.92 3.41
N LEU A 31 -17.91 -3.51 4.07
CA LEU A 31 -18.09 -4.75 4.85
C LEU A 31 -19.02 -4.57 6.06
N LYS A 32 -19.04 -3.39 6.69
CA LYS A 32 -19.94 -3.06 7.81
C LYS A 32 -21.43 -3.22 7.44
N GLU A 33 -21.80 -3.01 6.18
CA GLU A 33 -23.19 -3.17 5.71
C GLU A 33 -23.65 -4.64 5.80
N PHE A 34 -22.72 -5.58 5.71
CA PHE A 34 -22.99 -7.02 5.76
C PHE A 34 -22.65 -7.64 7.11
N ASN A 35 -21.72 -7.04 7.85
CA ASN A 35 -21.31 -7.47 9.19
C ASN A 35 -21.17 -6.26 10.14
N PRO A 36 -22.21 -5.94 10.94
CA PRO A 36 -22.15 -4.83 11.89
C PRO A 36 -21.19 -5.07 13.06
N ARG A 37 -20.70 -6.30 13.26
CA ARG A 37 -19.71 -6.65 14.31
C ARG A 37 -18.26 -6.58 13.82
N LEU A 38 -18.01 -6.05 12.63
CA LEU A 38 -16.65 -5.88 12.10
C LEU A 38 -15.79 -5.04 13.05
N VAL A 39 -14.55 -5.46 13.28
CA VAL A 39 -13.57 -4.72 14.10
C VAL A 39 -12.22 -4.62 13.37
N GLY A 40 -11.33 -3.76 13.89
CA GLY A 40 -9.95 -3.66 13.40
C GLY A 40 -9.67 -2.52 12.41
N TYR A 41 -10.70 -1.90 11.84
CA TYR A 41 -10.57 -0.75 10.94
C TYR A 41 -10.17 0.54 11.66
N SER A 42 -9.39 1.41 11.03
CA SER A 42 -9.00 2.70 11.60
C SER A 42 -10.18 3.64 11.73
N LEU A 43 -10.33 4.29 12.89
CA LEU A 43 -11.53 5.06 13.23
C LEU A 43 -11.52 6.49 12.69
N LYS A 44 -10.33 7.08 12.60
CA LYS A 44 -10.08 8.46 12.17
C LYS A 44 -8.60 8.65 11.86
N ASP A 45 -8.24 9.86 11.46
CA ASP A 45 -6.85 10.30 11.35
C ASP A 45 -6.10 10.01 12.66
N SER A 46 -4.98 9.30 12.52
CA SER A 46 -4.26 8.76 13.66
C SER A 46 -2.87 8.29 13.26
N LEU A 47 -1.95 8.31 14.22
CA LEU A 47 -0.68 7.61 14.11
C LEU A 47 -0.88 6.14 14.47
N SER A 48 0.02 5.28 14.01
CA SER A 48 -0.01 3.84 14.23
C SER A 48 -0.15 3.41 15.69
N HIS A 49 0.43 4.16 16.63
CA HIS A 49 0.42 3.88 18.06
C HIS A 49 -0.79 4.47 18.79
N HIS A 50 -1.55 5.35 18.12
CA HIS A 50 -2.81 5.85 18.68
C HIS A 50 -3.85 4.74 18.70
N ARG A 51 -4.70 4.69 19.74
CA ARG A 51 -5.82 3.74 19.83
C ARG A 51 -6.73 3.75 18.60
N ALA A 52 -6.88 4.89 17.93
CA ALA A 52 -7.72 5.03 16.75
C ALA A 52 -7.20 4.29 15.49
N SER A 53 -5.93 3.87 15.46
CA SER A 53 -5.37 3.09 14.35
C SER A 53 -5.91 1.66 14.29
N GLN A 54 -6.33 1.12 15.45
CA GLN A 54 -6.82 -0.26 15.61
C GLN A 54 -5.79 -1.28 15.08
N PHE A 55 -6.14 -2.12 14.10
CA PHE A 55 -5.22 -3.11 13.52
C PHE A 55 -4.42 -2.58 12.33
N ASN A 56 -4.49 -1.27 12.05
CA ASN A 56 -3.64 -0.65 11.05
C ASN A 56 -2.21 -0.50 11.59
N ALA A 57 -1.34 -1.40 11.13
CA ALA A 57 0.08 -1.43 11.46
C ALA A 57 0.97 -0.76 10.39
N GLY A 58 0.39 -0.09 9.38
CA GLY A 58 1.19 0.69 8.42
C GLY A 58 1.93 1.82 9.12
N GLU A 59 3.11 2.20 8.63
CA GLU A 59 3.91 3.29 9.19
C GLU A 59 4.44 4.17 8.06
N ALA A 60 4.50 5.48 8.29
CA ALA A 60 5.25 6.37 7.41
C ALA A 60 6.71 5.91 7.30
N GLY A 61 7.25 5.89 6.09
CA GLY A 61 8.64 5.49 5.84
C GLY A 61 8.93 3.98 5.95
N ALA A 62 7.95 3.12 6.28
CA ALA A 62 8.19 1.68 6.34
C ALA A 62 8.64 1.12 4.99
N MET A 63 9.55 0.16 5.05
CA MET A 63 10.16 -0.51 3.90
C MET A 63 10.00 -2.03 4.00
N SER A 64 10.42 -2.74 2.95
CA SER A 64 10.29 -4.20 2.89
C SER A 64 10.93 -4.93 4.08
N ASN A 65 12.03 -4.42 4.62
CA ASN A 65 12.74 -5.05 5.73
C ASN A 65 11.95 -5.00 7.05
N ASP A 66 10.99 -4.09 7.17
CA ASP A 66 10.16 -3.91 8.37
C ASP A 66 8.99 -4.90 8.42
N LEU A 67 8.60 -5.48 7.28
CA LEU A 67 7.42 -6.35 7.16
C LEU A 67 7.36 -7.46 8.23
N PRO A 68 8.43 -8.22 8.53
CA PRO A 68 8.36 -9.26 9.55
C PRO A 68 8.12 -8.71 10.95
N TYR A 69 8.68 -7.54 11.27
CA TYR A 69 8.47 -6.87 12.55
C TYR A 69 7.04 -6.35 12.67
N MET A 70 6.55 -5.66 11.63
CA MET A 70 5.19 -5.14 11.55
C MET A 70 4.14 -6.26 11.69
N ALA A 71 4.37 -7.41 11.06
CA ALA A 71 3.52 -8.59 11.23
C ALA A 71 3.48 -9.07 12.68
N GLY A 72 4.63 -9.09 13.36
CA GLY A 72 4.70 -9.41 14.79
C GLY A 72 3.90 -8.42 15.65
N GLN A 73 3.94 -7.13 15.34
CA GLN A 73 3.15 -6.11 16.05
C GLN A 73 1.64 -6.26 15.78
N LEU A 74 1.25 -6.55 14.53
CA LEU A 74 -0.13 -6.82 14.17
C LEU A 74 -0.68 -8.04 14.93
N ILE A 75 0.08 -9.14 14.99
CA ILE A 75 -0.29 -10.34 15.75
C ILE A 75 -0.51 -10.02 17.23
N LYS A 76 0.40 -9.24 17.85
CA LYS A 76 0.25 -8.82 19.25
C LYS A 76 -1.05 -8.05 19.46
N ARG A 77 -1.35 -7.08 18.60
CA ARG A 77 -2.59 -6.28 18.67
C ARG A 77 -3.82 -7.17 18.57
N ILE A 78 -3.89 -8.04 17.56
CA ILE A 78 -5.02 -8.96 17.35
C ILE A 78 -5.23 -9.88 18.56
N ARG A 79 -4.15 -10.50 19.07
CA ARG A 79 -4.25 -11.43 20.22
C ARG A 79 -4.65 -10.75 21.53
N SER A 80 -4.31 -9.47 21.69
CA SER A 80 -4.64 -8.71 22.89
C SER A 80 -6.04 -8.09 22.87
N ASP A 81 -6.73 -8.12 21.73
CA ASP A 81 -8.01 -7.46 21.59
C ASP A 81 -9.16 -8.39 21.98
N PRO A 82 -9.91 -8.09 23.06
CA PRO A 82 -10.97 -8.98 23.54
C PRO A 82 -12.17 -9.08 22.58
N ARG A 83 -12.22 -8.23 21.54
CA ARG A 83 -13.28 -8.27 20.53
C ARG A 83 -13.01 -9.31 19.44
N VAL A 84 -11.83 -9.92 19.41
CA VAL A 84 -11.45 -10.90 18.40
C VAL A 84 -11.44 -12.30 19.00
N ASP A 85 -12.27 -13.17 18.45
CA ASP A 85 -12.09 -14.61 18.64
C ASP A 85 -10.99 -15.08 17.68
N LEU A 86 -9.77 -15.24 18.22
CA LEU A 86 -8.59 -15.57 17.42
C LEU A 86 -8.78 -16.81 16.54
N HIS A 87 -9.50 -17.82 17.03
CA HIS A 87 -9.67 -19.09 16.33
C HIS A 87 -10.88 -19.10 15.41
N ASN A 88 -11.93 -18.35 15.77
CA ASN A 88 -13.17 -18.41 15.01
C ASN A 88 -13.37 -17.30 13.99
N ASP A 89 -12.85 -16.10 14.24
CA ASP A 89 -13.03 -14.98 13.33
C ASP A 89 -12.11 -15.06 12.12
N TRP A 90 -12.62 -14.69 10.94
CA TRP A 90 -11.80 -14.51 9.76
C TRP A 90 -11.05 -13.17 9.82
N LYS A 91 -9.74 -13.19 9.51
CA LYS A 91 -8.90 -12.00 9.40
C LYS A 91 -8.62 -11.69 7.94
N LEU A 92 -8.85 -10.44 7.54
CA LEU A 92 -8.44 -9.91 6.25
C LEU A 92 -7.25 -8.97 6.43
N ILE A 93 -6.09 -9.35 5.89
CA ILE A 93 -4.85 -8.57 6.01
C ILE A 93 -4.47 -8.06 4.64
N THR A 94 -4.34 -6.75 4.48
CA THR A 94 -3.83 -6.13 3.24
C THR A 94 -2.38 -5.74 3.43
N LEU A 95 -1.49 -6.21 2.54
CA LEU A 95 -0.06 -5.90 2.52
C LEU A 95 0.25 -5.16 1.21
N MET A 96 0.82 -3.96 1.32
CA MET A 96 1.38 -3.21 0.20
C MET A 96 2.70 -2.60 0.65
N MET A 97 3.80 -2.89 -0.03
CA MET A 97 5.13 -2.43 0.41
C MET A 97 6.10 -2.29 -0.75
N GLY A 98 6.72 -1.12 -0.88
CA GLY A 98 7.73 -0.87 -1.90
C GLY A 98 7.93 0.61 -2.22
N SER A 99 6.93 1.48 -2.00
CA SER A 99 7.04 2.90 -2.38
C SER A 99 8.24 3.60 -1.74
N ASN A 100 8.49 3.38 -0.44
CA ASN A 100 9.65 3.98 0.25
C ASN A 100 10.97 3.32 -0.19
N ASP A 101 10.97 1.99 -0.40
CA ASP A 101 12.11 1.27 -0.96
C ASP A 101 12.51 1.87 -2.33
N PHE A 102 11.54 2.21 -3.17
CA PHE A 102 11.74 2.80 -4.50
C PHE A 102 12.15 4.28 -4.46
N CYS A 103 11.63 5.03 -3.50
CA CYS A 103 11.79 6.47 -3.47
C CYS A 103 13.03 6.94 -2.71
N ILE A 104 13.41 6.21 -1.66
CA ILE A 104 14.42 6.62 -0.69
C ILE A 104 15.65 5.70 -0.70
N ASP A 105 15.47 4.39 -0.90
CA ASP A 105 16.54 3.39 -0.70
C ASP A 105 17.15 2.85 -2.01
N ILE A 106 16.36 2.79 -3.09
CA ILE A 106 16.74 2.12 -4.35
C ILE A 106 18.08 2.58 -4.94
N CYS A 107 18.46 3.83 -4.69
CA CYS A 107 19.69 4.41 -5.21
C CYS A 107 20.95 4.02 -4.41
N TYR A 108 20.80 3.39 -3.23
CA TYR A 108 21.91 2.98 -2.36
C TYR A 108 22.08 1.46 -2.25
N VAL A 109 21.23 0.68 -2.92
CA VAL A 109 21.24 -0.78 -2.84
C VAL A 109 21.69 -1.45 -4.13
N ASP A 110 22.13 -2.70 -4.00
CA ASP A 110 22.25 -3.61 -5.15
C ASP A 110 20.85 -3.88 -5.69
N THR A 111 20.59 -3.33 -6.88
CA THR A 111 19.28 -3.36 -7.52
C THR A 111 18.95 -4.72 -8.11
N ALA A 112 19.95 -5.52 -8.52
CA ALA A 112 19.74 -6.87 -9.01
C ALA A 112 19.27 -7.81 -7.89
N ALA A 113 19.80 -7.63 -6.69
CA ALA A 113 19.44 -8.47 -5.54
C ALA A 113 18.20 -7.97 -4.75
N ALA A 114 17.76 -6.72 -4.94
CA ALA A 114 16.65 -6.12 -4.18
C ALA A 114 15.31 -6.88 -4.33
N PRO A 115 14.86 -7.26 -5.54
CA PRO A 115 13.62 -8.04 -5.69
C PRO A 115 13.64 -9.36 -4.93
N GLN A 116 14.79 -10.06 -4.94
CA GLN A 116 14.92 -11.33 -4.22
C GLN A 116 14.98 -11.12 -2.70
N ARG A 117 15.55 -10.00 -2.22
CA ARG A 117 15.45 -9.61 -0.80
C ARG A 117 13.99 -9.38 -0.41
N HIS A 118 13.23 -8.63 -1.22
CA HIS A 118 11.81 -8.39 -0.98
C HIS A 118 11.01 -9.70 -0.92
N TYR A 119 11.22 -10.61 -1.88
CA TYR A 119 10.60 -11.94 -1.86
C TYR A 119 10.85 -12.67 -0.53
N ARG A 120 12.09 -12.69 -0.04
CA ARG A 120 12.42 -13.32 1.25
C ARG A 120 11.71 -12.66 2.43
N ASN A 121 11.60 -11.34 2.44
CA ASN A 121 10.89 -10.60 3.47
C ASN A 121 9.37 -10.89 3.45
N LEU A 122 8.76 -10.99 2.25
CA LEU A 122 7.37 -11.42 2.10
C LEU A 122 7.17 -12.83 2.63
N ILE A 123 7.98 -13.79 2.18
CA ILE A 123 7.88 -15.19 2.63
C ILE A 123 8.00 -15.30 4.15
N LYS A 124 8.98 -14.63 4.75
CA LYS A 124 9.15 -14.61 6.21
C LYS A 124 7.92 -14.02 6.92
N THR A 125 7.39 -12.92 6.40
CA THR A 125 6.18 -12.25 6.92
C THR A 125 4.96 -13.15 6.85
N LEU A 126 4.70 -13.75 5.70
CA LEU A 126 3.57 -14.67 5.48
C LEU A 126 3.69 -15.92 6.36
N ASP A 127 4.89 -16.46 6.58
CA ASP A 127 5.13 -17.58 7.48
C ASP A 127 4.92 -17.23 8.96
N ILE A 128 5.19 -15.97 9.34
CA ILE A 128 4.86 -15.45 10.68
C ILE A 128 3.33 -15.37 10.84
N LEU A 129 2.62 -14.83 9.84
CA LEU A 129 1.17 -14.69 9.87
C LEU A 129 0.47 -16.07 9.89
N LYS A 130 0.82 -16.98 8.97
CA LYS A 130 0.24 -18.33 8.87
C LYS A 130 0.37 -19.12 10.17
N ARG A 131 1.53 -19.05 10.84
CA ARG A 131 1.74 -19.74 12.12
C ARG A 131 0.95 -19.14 13.28
N ALA A 132 0.65 -17.84 13.23
CA ALA A 132 0.12 -17.12 14.38
C ALA A 132 -1.39 -16.87 14.33
N LEU A 133 -1.96 -16.80 13.12
CA LEU A 133 -3.33 -16.36 12.85
C LEU A 133 -4.05 -17.41 11.96
N PRO A 134 -4.84 -18.33 12.54
CA PRO A 134 -5.70 -19.22 11.75
C PRO A 134 -6.78 -18.40 11.04
N ARG A 135 -7.53 -18.94 10.08
CA ARG A 135 -8.63 -18.23 9.37
C ARG A 135 -8.21 -16.85 8.86
N THR A 136 -7.19 -16.81 8.02
CA THR A 136 -6.62 -15.54 7.52
C THR A 136 -6.51 -15.52 6.00
N LEU A 137 -7.07 -14.48 5.40
CA LEU A 137 -6.85 -14.15 3.99
C LEU A 137 -5.89 -12.95 3.93
N VAL A 138 -4.72 -13.16 3.34
CA VAL A 138 -3.73 -12.11 3.08
C VAL A 138 -3.83 -11.67 1.63
N GLN A 139 -4.02 -10.37 1.41
CA GLN A 139 -4.01 -9.75 0.10
C GLN A 139 -2.70 -8.98 -0.09
N ILE A 140 -1.88 -9.41 -1.05
CA ILE A 140 -0.68 -8.68 -1.46
C ILE A 140 -1.06 -7.76 -2.60
N VAL A 141 -1.09 -6.46 -2.33
CA VAL A 141 -1.32 -5.42 -3.33
C VAL A 141 -0.01 -5.17 -4.05
N ILE A 142 0.00 -5.46 -5.35
CA ILE A 142 1.21 -5.39 -6.18
C ILE A 142 1.71 -3.96 -6.25
N SER A 143 2.94 -3.71 -5.81
CA SER A 143 3.49 -2.36 -5.70
C SER A 143 3.54 -1.67 -7.08
N PRO A 144 3.15 -0.39 -7.17
CA PRO A 144 3.16 0.33 -8.43
C PRO A 144 4.60 0.58 -8.91
N ASN A 145 4.83 0.48 -10.22
CA ASN A 145 6.10 0.93 -10.81
C ASN A 145 6.10 2.46 -10.87
N LEU A 146 6.63 3.09 -9.82
CA LEU A 146 6.60 4.54 -9.64
C LEU A 146 7.36 5.29 -10.75
N GLY A 147 8.45 4.70 -11.27
CA GLY A 147 9.19 5.26 -12.42
C GLY A 147 8.30 5.41 -13.65
N ASN A 148 7.49 4.40 -13.96
CA ASN A 148 6.55 4.44 -15.08
C ASN A 148 5.29 5.27 -14.84
N ILE A 149 5.05 5.73 -13.61
CA ILE A 149 3.85 6.50 -13.27
C ILE A 149 4.20 7.97 -13.11
N LEU A 150 5.07 8.29 -12.16
CA LEU A 150 5.35 9.67 -11.75
C LEU A 150 6.06 10.44 -12.86
N LYS A 151 6.96 9.80 -13.61
CA LYS A 151 7.64 10.42 -14.77
C LYS A 151 6.73 10.69 -15.96
N GLN A 152 5.54 10.08 -16.01
CA GLN A 152 4.57 10.29 -17.09
C GLN A 152 3.56 11.40 -16.78
N PHE A 153 3.63 12.01 -15.60
CA PHE A 153 2.74 13.10 -15.24
C PHE A 153 2.98 14.34 -16.10
N LYS A 154 1.89 14.95 -16.57
CA LYS A 154 1.91 16.14 -17.44
C LYS A 154 1.25 17.31 -16.75
N GLY A 155 1.88 18.48 -16.83
CA GLY A 155 1.37 19.71 -16.22
C GLY A 155 1.40 19.67 -14.69
N LEU A 156 2.50 19.13 -14.13
CA LEU A 156 2.76 19.18 -12.69
C LEU A 156 2.78 20.62 -12.19
N ARG A 157 2.27 20.83 -10.98
CA ARG A 157 2.35 22.12 -10.27
C ARG A 157 3.72 22.20 -9.59
N PRO A 158 4.32 23.40 -9.41
CA PRO A 158 5.62 23.54 -8.75
C PRO A 158 5.70 22.88 -7.37
N LEU A 159 4.62 22.96 -6.57
CA LEU A 159 4.54 22.27 -5.27
C LEU A 159 4.65 20.74 -5.40
N CYS A 160 4.08 20.17 -6.46
CA CYS A 160 4.11 18.74 -6.72
C CYS A 160 5.49 18.29 -7.22
N GLU A 161 6.18 19.11 -8.02
CA GLU A 161 7.58 18.85 -8.41
C GLU A 161 8.51 18.86 -7.21
N LEU A 162 8.33 19.82 -6.29
CA LEU A 162 9.06 19.88 -5.03
C LEU A 162 8.77 18.65 -4.16
N THR A 163 7.50 18.27 -4.05
CA THR A 163 7.09 17.07 -3.31
C THR A 163 7.74 15.83 -3.89
N HIS A 164 7.68 15.63 -5.22
CA HIS A 164 8.30 14.46 -5.87
C HIS A 164 9.81 14.40 -5.64
N SER A 165 10.48 15.56 -5.67
CA SER A 165 11.92 15.64 -5.41
C SER A 165 12.27 15.35 -3.94
N PHE A 166 11.38 15.71 -3.00
CA PHE A 166 11.58 15.51 -1.57
C PHE A 166 11.19 14.11 -1.10
N GLU A 167 10.02 13.63 -1.47
CA GLU A 167 9.48 12.31 -1.07
C GLU A 167 10.11 11.17 -1.88
N CYS A 168 10.58 11.45 -3.10
CA CYS A 168 11.12 10.44 -4.01
C CYS A 168 12.48 10.82 -4.64
N PRO A 169 13.48 11.16 -3.81
CA PRO A 169 14.77 11.70 -4.28
C PRO A 169 15.55 10.72 -5.15
N CYS A 170 15.44 9.40 -4.98
CA CYS A 170 16.13 8.46 -5.87
C CYS A 170 15.58 8.53 -7.31
N LEU A 171 14.27 8.72 -7.49
CA LEU A 171 13.69 8.83 -8.83
C LEU A 171 13.88 10.22 -9.45
N PHE A 172 13.86 11.28 -8.65
CA PHE A 172 13.87 12.66 -9.17
C PHE A 172 15.20 13.39 -9.04
N GLY A 173 16.14 12.87 -8.25
CA GLY A 173 17.46 13.45 -8.07
C GLY A 173 18.29 13.43 -9.36
N LEU A 174 18.87 14.59 -9.71
CA LEU A 174 19.69 14.75 -10.91
C LEU A 174 20.87 13.77 -10.97
N VAL A 175 21.44 13.44 -9.81
CA VAL A 175 22.57 12.51 -9.66
C VAL A 175 22.24 11.09 -10.14
N TYR A 176 20.96 10.71 -10.19
CA TYR A 176 20.51 9.37 -10.55
C TYR A 176 19.80 9.29 -11.91
N GLN A 177 19.91 10.33 -12.75
CA GLN A 177 19.26 10.36 -14.07
C GLN A 177 19.71 9.24 -15.01
N ASN A 178 20.97 8.82 -14.92
CA ASN A 178 21.52 7.73 -15.73
C ASN A 178 21.14 6.33 -15.21
N ARG A 179 20.45 6.21 -14.07
CA ARG A 179 20.04 4.94 -13.44
C ARG A 179 18.53 4.68 -13.53
N GLN A 180 17.78 5.50 -14.26
CA GLN A 180 16.31 5.40 -14.28
C GLN A 180 15.81 4.07 -14.87
N GLU A 181 16.46 3.55 -15.91
CA GLU A 181 16.11 2.25 -16.49
C GLU A 181 16.35 1.12 -15.48
N GLU A 182 17.50 1.12 -14.80
CA GLU A 182 17.83 0.18 -13.72
C GLU A 182 16.75 0.17 -12.63
N PHE A 183 16.27 1.35 -12.20
CA PHE A 183 15.22 1.46 -11.19
C PHE A 183 13.86 0.93 -11.68
N ILE A 184 13.50 1.19 -12.95
CA ILE A 184 12.26 0.67 -13.55
C ILE A 184 12.31 -0.86 -13.66
N GLU A 185 13.45 -1.43 -14.03
CA GLU A 185 13.67 -2.88 -14.10
C GLU A 185 13.58 -3.53 -12.71
N LEU A 186 14.19 -2.92 -11.69
CA LEU A 186 14.06 -3.38 -10.31
C LEU A 186 12.60 -3.43 -9.87
N MET A 187 11.83 -2.37 -10.11
CA MET A 187 10.41 -2.33 -9.74
C MET A 187 9.61 -3.42 -10.46
N ARG A 188 9.96 -3.76 -11.71
CA ARG A 188 9.36 -4.90 -12.41
C ARG A 188 9.70 -6.23 -11.73
N GLY A 189 10.97 -6.43 -11.37
CA GLY A 189 11.39 -7.59 -10.59
C GLY A 189 10.69 -7.69 -9.23
N TRP A 190 10.46 -6.56 -8.58
CA TRP A 190 9.73 -6.46 -7.31
C TRP A 190 8.28 -6.94 -7.45
N GLN A 191 7.58 -6.49 -8.50
CA GLN A 191 6.23 -6.94 -8.81
C GLN A 191 6.19 -8.45 -9.09
N GLN A 192 7.17 -8.99 -9.81
CA GLN A 192 7.30 -10.43 -10.03
C GLN A 192 7.51 -11.20 -8.73
N ALA A 193 8.32 -10.66 -7.81
CA ALA A 193 8.51 -11.23 -6.48
C ALA A 193 7.21 -11.27 -5.66
N GLU A 194 6.39 -10.22 -5.72
CA GLU A 194 5.08 -10.17 -5.06
C GLU A 194 4.12 -11.22 -5.64
N PHE A 195 4.00 -11.33 -6.96
CA PHE A 195 3.19 -12.36 -7.61
C PHE A 195 3.68 -13.78 -7.26
N LYS A 196 5.00 -14.00 -7.24
CA LYS A 196 5.59 -15.28 -6.87
C LYS A 196 5.32 -15.64 -5.41
N ALA A 197 5.33 -14.65 -4.50
CA ALA A 197 5.01 -14.88 -3.10
C ALA A 197 3.53 -15.24 -2.92
N ALA A 198 2.62 -14.54 -3.62
CA ALA A 198 1.19 -14.80 -3.56
C ALA A 198 0.80 -16.18 -4.15
N SER A 199 1.49 -16.61 -5.21
CA SER A 199 1.26 -17.91 -5.87
C SER A 199 2.05 -19.07 -5.25
N ASN A 200 2.71 -18.87 -4.10
CA ASN A 200 3.50 -19.92 -3.47
C ASN A 200 2.59 -21.07 -2.99
N PRO A 201 2.76 -22.32 -3.48
CA PRO A 201 1.86 -23.43 -3.19
C PRO A 201 1.66 -23.73 -1.71
N LYS A 202 2.65 -23.41 -0.85
CA LYS A 202 2.55 -23.65 0.59
C LYS A 202 1.43 -22.88 1.29
N TYR A 203 0.86 -21.86 0.65
CA TYR A 203 -0.29 -21.11 1.15
C TYR A 203 -1.62 -21.59 0.57
N LEU A 204 -1.63 -22.70 -0.18
CA LEU A 204 -2.83 -23.38 -0.69
C LEU A 204 -3.08 -24.73 0.02
N GLU A 205 -2.26 -25.07 1.01
CA GLU A 205 -2.29 -26.38 1.68
C GLU A 205 -3.40 -26.51 2.74
N THR A 206 -4.05 -25.41 3.14
CA THR A 206 -5.06 -25.42 4.21
C THR A 206 -6.29 -24.58 3.84
N ASP A 207 -7.45 -24.95 4.35
CA ASP A 207 -8.72 -24.28 4.07
C ASP A 207 -8.92 -22.99 4.91
N ASP A 208 -7.98 -22.70 5.82
CA ASP A 208 -8.06 -21.61 6.78
C ASP A 208 -6.98 -20.53 6.59
N PHE A 209 -6.12 -20.65 5.58
CA PHE A 209 -5.13 -19.63 5.27
C PHE A 209 -4.90 -19.53 3.77
N ALA A 210 -5.06 -18.33 3.21
CA ALA A 210 -4.82 -18.09 1.79
C ALA A 210 -4.07 -16.76 1.58
N VAL A 211 -3.30 -16.72 0.49
CA VAL A 211 -2.64 -15.50 0.01
C VAL A 211 -3.10 -15.24 -1.42
N VAL A 212 -3.51 -14.01 -1.70
CA VAL A 212 -3.95 -13.59 -3.05
C VAL A 212 -3.22 -12.33 -3.49
N ALA A 213 -2.91 -12.24 -4.78
CA ALA A 213 -2.37 -11.03 -5.37
C ALA A 213 -3.51 -10.10 -5.80
N GLN A 214 -3.39 -8.81 -5.48
CA GLN A 214 -4.29 -7.75 -5.92
C GLN A 214 -3.56 -6.85 -6.94
N PRO A 215 -3.75 -7.04 -8.26
CA PRO A 215 -2.90 -6.44 -9.28
C PRO A 215 -3.31 -5.02 -9.72
N PHE A 216 -4.25 -4.37 -9.04
CA PHE A 216 -4.82 -3.10 -9.54
C PHE A 216 -3.83 -1.93 -9.64
N THR A 217 -2.77 -1.96 -8.83
CA THR A 217 -1.66 -1.00 -8.88
C THR A 217 -0.54 -1.40 -9.83
N HIS A 218 -0.50 -2.66 -10.30
CA HIS A 218 0.53 -3.19 -11.20
C HIS A 218 0.64 -2.38 -12.50
N SER A 219 -0.51 -2.04 -13.09
CA SER A 219 -0.61 -1.27 -14.34
C SER A 219 -1.38 0.03 -14.15
N LEU A 220 -1.17 0.68 -13.00
CA LEU A 220 -1.85 1.93 -12.67
C LEU A 220 -1.52 3.02 -13.70
N ARG A 221 -2.58 3.61 -14.26
CA ARG A 221 -2.48 4.78 -15.15
C ARG A 221 -3.45 5.85 -14.70
N PHE A 222 -3.02 7.10 -14.74
CA PHE A 222 -3.87 8.24 -14.43
C PHE A 222 -4.48 8.80 -15.73
N PRO A 223 -5.79 9.11 -15.73
CA PRO A 223 -6.43 9.70 -16.90
C PRO A 223 -5.90 11.11 -17.15
N TYR A 224 -6.06 11.58 -18.38
CA TYR A 224 -5.72 12.94 -18.77
C TYR A 224 -6.98 13.81 -18.87
N THR A 225 -6.86 15.07 -18.45
CA THR A 225 -7.78 16.17 -18.77
C THR A 225 -7.13 17.12 -19.77
N LYS A 226 -7.86 18.15 -20.20
CA LYS A 226 -7.34 19.24 -21.02
C LYS A 226 -7.06 20.46 -20.13
N ASP A 227 -5.91 21.08 -20.32
CA ASP A 227 -5.63 22.39 -19.71
C ASP A 227 -6.31 23.53 -20.47
N VAL A 228 -6.16 24.77 -19.98
CA VAL A 228 -6.73 25.98 -20.59
C VAL A 228 -6.27 26.23 -22.03
N ASN A 229 -5.16 25.60 -22.44
CA ASN A 229 -4.57 25.70 -23.78
C ASN A 229 -4.86 24.44 -24.63
N GLY A 230 -5.73 23.53 -24.17
CA GLY A 230 -6.08 22.30 -24.88
C GLY A 230 -5.01 21.19 -24.84
N LYS A 231 -3.94 21.34 -24.05
CA LYS A 231 -2.90 20.32 -23.88
C LYS A 231 -3.32 19.26 -22.87
N ASN A 232 -2.82 18.04 -23.04
CA ASN A 232 -3.08 16.96 -22.08
C ASN A 232 -2.39 17.26 -20.75
N LYS A 233 -3.17 17.23 -19.67
CA LYS A 233 -2.73 17.37 -18.29
C LYS A 233 -3.16 16.14 -17.51
N THR A 234 -2.33 15.62 -16.61
CA THR A 234 -2.75 14.52 -15.74
C THR A 234 -3.93 14.97 -14.87
N ASP A 235 -4.95 14.12 -14.72
CA ASP A 235 -6.04 14.39 -13.78
C ASP A 235 -5.55 14.19 -12.34
N PHE A 236 -4.99 15.25 -11.76
CA PHE A 236 -4.46 15.23 -10.40
C PHE A 236 -5.56 15.11 -9.33
N SER A 237 -6.86 15.16 -9.68
CA SER A 237 -7.93 14.95 -8.68
C SER A 237 -7.97 13.54 -8.09
N TYR A 238 -7.29 12.57 -8.71
CA TYR A 238 -7.07 11.23 -8.15
C TYR A 238 -5.96 11.17 -7.09
N LEU A 239 -5.22 12.26 -6.91
CA LEU A 239 -4.13 12.38 -5.95
C LEU A 239 -4.47 13.44 -4.92
N SER A 240 -3.86 13.33 -3.75
CA SER A 240 -3.89 14.35 -2.70
C SER A 240 -3.13 15.59 -3.15
N GLU A 241 -3.14 16.65 -2.34
CA GLU A 241 -2.49 17.93 -2.70
C GLU A 241 -0.99 17.82 -2.99
N ASP A 242 -0.36 16.77 -2.46
CA ASP A 242 1.05 16.42 -2.66
C ASP A 242 1.33 15.81 -4.06
N CYS A 243 0.29 15.47 -4.83
CA CYS A 243 0.39 14.74 -6.10
C CYS A 243 1.19 13.42 -6.01
N PHE A 244 1.21 12.78 -4.84
CA PHE A 244 1.98 11.57 -4.56
C PHE A 244 1.08 10.50 -3.94
N HIS A 245 0.38 10.82 -2.86
CA HIS A 245 -0.61 9.94 -2.24
C HIS A 245 -1.96 10.02 -2.96
N PHE A 246 -2.75 8.95 -2.91
CA PHE A 246 -4.10 8.97 -3.48
C PHE A 246 -5.03 9.93 -2.72
N SER A 247 -5.95 10.57 -3.44
CA SER A 247 -7.11 11.22 -2.83
C SER A 247 -8.22 10.20 -2.55
N GLN A 248 -9.34 10.63 -1.96
CA GLN A 248 -10.54 9.79 -1.86
C GLN A 248 -11.03 9.28 -3.23
N LYS A 249 -10.91 10.09 -4.29
CA LYS A 249 -11.21 9.69 -5.68
C LYS A 249 -10.18 8.69 -6.21
N GLY A 250 -8.92 8.81 -5.79
CA GLY A 250 -7.89 7.79 -6.05
C GLY A 250 -8.23 6.46 -5.39
N TYR A 251 -8.51 6.49 -4.09
CA TYR A 251 -8.88 5.32 -3.29
C TYR A 251 -10.11 4.59 -3.84
N SER A 252 -11.11 5.30 -4.34
CA SER A 252 -12.29 4.67 -4.93
C SER A 252 -12.00 3.85 -6.20
N ARG A 253 -10.84 4.02 -6.86
CA ARG A 253 -10.44 3.15 -7.98
C ARG A 253 -10.05 1.74 -7.53
N GLY A 254 -9.57 1.58 -6.30
CA GLY A 254 -9.27 0.26 -5.73
C GLY A 254 -10.49 -0.65 -5.70
N LYS A 255 -11.70 -0.08 -5.59
CA LYS A 255 -12.97 -0.82 -5.58
C LYS A 255 -13.21 -1.69 -6.81
N ASN A 256 -12.76 -1.27 -8.00
CA ASN A 256 -12.99 -2.04 -9.23
C ASN A 256 -12.22 -3.36 -9.26
N PHE A 257 -11.42 -3.63 -8.22
CA PHE A 257 -10.49 -4.75 -8.15
C PHE A 257 -10.53 -5.48 -6.80
N ILE A 258 -11.52 -5.18 -5.94
CA ILE A 258 -11.80 -5.91 -4.71
C ILE A 258 -12.97 -6.86 -4.95
#